data_AF-A0A7I9WI23-F1
#
_entry.id   AF-A0A7I9WI23-F1
#
_cell.length_a   1.000
_cell.length_b   1.000
_cell.length_c   1.000
_cell.angle_alpha   90.00
_cell.angle_beta   90.00
_cell.angle_gamma   90.00
#
_symmetry.space_group_name_H-M   'P 1'
#
loop_
_entity.id
_entity.type
_entity.pdbx_description
1 polymer ?
#
loop_
_entity_poly.entity_id
_entity_poly.type
_entity_poly.pdbx_seq_one_letter_code
_entity_poly.pdbx_strand_id
1 'polypeptide(L)'
;MLIDAYLKREMNKLSEGTTGAPVSDVQLRHIFEEVAGLIYESGNQYIDMDDFRLAAATALDLEGFTGAHRALGDRLTVLCGMAAEMDANDSPLFSFDHELFFEVLLADHLAGNAINESLHYDRAPEALSRATLGDAAVEALTAKYPDKVRSLVESVSGHSFGSEAFGRNLTALISRYIAVENRLPTGSFSRLDFSTLDLSAITEPAVHFHQCSFDHLKIRNSSQMQIRLESCAIAALEVISEDLSSDSLRFVNPLRVNDLSFLSKSGNIIEFVSGWSHIAQRLNGQGSKGLDKVIAQLESATVSQLEKFADEVIEKLAAHGDNAYVVETRTLIPGDGANRWMRHPNNPLWANMTEVLVSLDLASTKVINASGSSKTVVTFRVPSSAIADRNTSIEAIRVFWAQLRAS
;
A
#
# COMPACT_ATOMS: atom_id res chain seq x y z
N MET A 1 7.43 -20.95 -20.81
CA MET A 1 6.80 -19.71 -20.34
C MET A 1 6.79 -18.69 -21.48
N LEU A 2 6.03 -17.59 -21.36
CA LEU A 2 5.94 -16.53 -22.39
C LEU A 2 7.32 -15.92 -22.72
N ILE A 3 8.19 -15.79 -21.71
CA ILE A 3 9.57 -15.29 -21.86
C ILE A 3 10.42 -16.21 -22.76
N ASP A 4 10.32 -17.54 -22.63
CA ASP A 4 11.09 -18.47 -23.46
C ASP A 4 10.66 -18.41 -24.95
N ALA A 5 9.37 -18.19 -25.20
CA ALA A 5 8.86 -18.00 -26.55
C ALA A 5 9.36 -16.67 -27.16
N TYR A 6 9.45 -15.62 -26.33
CA TYR A 6 10.04 -14.33 -26.72
C TYR A 6 11.54 -14.48 -27.02
N LEU A 7 12.32 -15.06 -26.11
CA LEU A 7 13.76 -15.31 -26.31
C LEU A 7 14.02 -16.15 -27.57
N LYS A 8 13.22 -17.20 -27.80
CA LYS A 8 13.32 -18.01 -29.02
C LYS A 8 13.03 -17.22 -30.30
N ARG A 9 12.05 -16.31 -30.27
CA ARG A 9 11.74 -15.41 -31.40
C ARG A 9 12.93 -14.49 -31.69
N GLU A 10 13.51 -13.91 -30.65
CA GLU A 10 14.65 -13.00 -30.78
C GLU A 10 15.93 -13.74 -31.23
N MET A 11 16.17 -14.94 -30.70
CA MET A 11 17.29 -15.80 -31.12
C MET A 11 17.22 -16.18 -32.61
N ASN A 12 16.02 -16.41 -33.15
CA ASN A 12 15.85 -16.69 -34.58
C ASN A 12 16.33 -15.53 -35.45
N LYS A 13 16.12 -14.27 -35.02
CA LYS A 13 16.61 -13.08 -35.74
C LYS A 13 18.14 -13.00 -35.79
N LEU A 14 18.82 -13.53 -34.78
CA LEU A 14 20.29 -13.61 -34.71
C LEU A 14 20.86 -14.81 -35.48
N SER A 15 20.03 -15.78 -35.85
CA SER A 15 20.44 -17.02 -36.51
C SER A 15 20.42 -16.93 -38.04
N GLU A 16 19.62 -16.04 -38.62
CA GLU A 16 19.51 -15.86 -40.07
C GLU A 16 20.75 -15.14 -40.63
N GLY A 17 21.73 -15.87 -41.17
CA GLY A 17 22.82 -15.30 -42.00
C GLY A 17 24.21 -15.14 -41.36
N THR A 18 24.54 -15.84 -40.28
CA THR A 18 25.83 -15.69 -39.57
C THR A 18 26.94 -16.61 -40.11
N THR A 19 28.14 -16.05 -40.30
CA THR A 19 29.43 -16.77 -40.45
C THR A 19 30.22 -16.88 -39.12
N GLY A 20 29.62 -16.46 -37.99
CA GLY A 20 30.20 -16.50 -36.64
C GLY A 20 29.44 -17.43 -35.67
N ALA A 21 30.01 -17.69 -34.49
CA ALA A 21 29.40 -18.53 -33.47
C ALA A 21 28.05 -17.94 -33.00
N PRO A 22 26.96 -18.73 -32.99
CA PRO A 22 25.65 -18.23 -32.60
C PRO A 22 25.60 -17.89 -31.11
N VAL A 23 24.89 -16.80 -30.77
CA VAL A 23 24.56 -16.46 -29.37
C VAL A 23 23.63 -17.53 -28.83
N SER A 24 24.00 -18.14 -27.69
CA SER A 24 23.15 -19.12 -27.02
C SER A 24 21.96 -18.45 -26.33
N ASP A 25 20.90 -19.23 -26.08
CA ASP A 25 19.72 -18.77 -25.34
C ASP A 25 20.07 -18.17 -23.97
N VAL A 26 21.02 -18.79 -23.26
CA VAL A 26 21.53 -18.30 -21.97
C VAL A 26 22.22 -16.94 -22.12
N GLN A 27 23.07 -16.78 -23.14
CA GLN A 27 23.75 -15.52 -23.40
C GLN A 27 22.76 -14.41 -23.78
N LEU A 28 21.78 -14.71 -24.63
CA LEU A 28 20.75 -13.73 -25.01
C LEU A 28 19.93 -13.29 -23.79
N ARG A 29 19.61 -14.23 -22.91
CA ARG A 29 18.93 -13.93 -21.65
C ARG A 29 19.75 -13.00 -20.77
N HIS A 30 21.04 -13.30 -20.57
CA HIS A 30 21.94 -12.45 -19.79
C HIS A 30 22.08 -11.04 -20.39
N ILE A 31 22.14 -10.91 -21.73
CA ILE A 31 22.15 -9.59 -22.37
C ILE A 31 20.91 -8.79 -21.98
N PHE A 32 19.72 -9.38 -22.07
CA PHE A 32 18.50 -8.68 -21.71
C PHE A 32 18.36 -8.41 -20.21
N GLU A 33 18.91 -9.26 -19.35
CA GLU A 33 19.01 -9.01 -17.90
C GLU A 33 19.87 -7.76 -17.62
N GLU A 34 21.05 -7.66 -18.22
CA GLU A 34 21.93 -6.48 -18.07
C GLU A 34 21.28 -5.20 -18.62
N VAL A 35 20.60 -5.29 -19.76
CA VAL A 35 19.86 -4.16 -20.34
C VAL A 35 18.71 -3.71 -19.42
N ALA A 36 17.96 -4.65 -18.84
CA ALA A 36 16.91 -4.33 -17.88
C ALA A 36 17.49 -3.66 -16.61
N GLY A 37 18.65 -4.12 -16.15
CA GLY A 37 19.40 -3.49 -15.06
C GLY A 37 19.74 -2.02 -15.36
N LEU A 38 20.36 -1.74 -16.52
CA LEU A 38 20.73 -0.37 -16.90
C LEU A 38 19.52 0.56 -17.07
N ILE A 39 18.43 0.09 -17.68
CA ILE A 39 17.18 0.86 -17.79
C ILE A 39 16.67 1.23 -16.39
N TYR A 40 16.66 0.26 -15.46
CA TYR A 40 16.23 0.49 -14.07
C TYR A 40 17.16 1.46 -13.32
N GLU A 41 18.48 1.32 -13.46
CA GLU A 41 19.47 2.17 -12.80
C GLU A 41 19.46 3.61 -13.31
N SER A 42 19.25 3.80 -14.61
CA SER A 42 19.17 5.12 -15.24
C SER A 42 17.86 5.85 -14.94
N GLY A 43 16.80 5.12 -14.55
CA GLY A 43 15.47 5.67 -14.34
C GLY A 43 14.76 6.09 -15.63
N ASN A 44 15.30 5.73 -16.79
CA ASN A 44 14.73 5.99 -18.10
C ASN A 44 13.87 4.81 -18.57
N GLN A 45 13.02 5.03 -19.57
CA GLN A 45 12.26 3.95 -20.22
C GLN A 45 13.05 3.25 -21.34
N TYR A 46 14.21 3.81 -21.69
CA TYR A 46 15.05 3.40 -22.80
C TYR A 46 16.52 3.63 -22.46
N ILE A 47 17.40 2.95 -23.21
CA ILE A 47 18.85 3.22 -23.24
C ILE A 47 19.29 3.51 -24.66
N ASP A 48 20.40 4.22 -24.81
CA ASP A 48 20.98 4.45 -26.13
C ASP A 48 21.71 3.21 -26.65
N MET A 49 22.13 3.29 -27.93
CA MET A 49 22.82 2.21 -28.61
C MET A 49 24.18 1.86 -27.98
N ASP A 50 24.88 2.85 -27.45
CA ASP A 50 26.22 2.64 -26.88
C ASP A 50 26.11 1.93 -25.53
N ASP A 51 25.15 2.32 -24.69
CA ASP A 51 24.79 1.65 -23.45
C ASP A 51 24.28 0.23 -23.72
N PHE A 52 23.44 0.03 -24.73
CA PHE A 52 22.98 -1.31 -25.12
C PHE A 52 24.15 -2.22 -25.52
N ARG A 53 25.09 -1.70 -26.32
CA ARG A 53 26.30 -2.44 -26.70
C ARG A 53 27.20 -2.71 -25.50
N LEU A 54 27.30 -1.77 -24.56
CA LEU A 54 28.06 -1.97 -23.33
C LEU A 54 27.44 -3.09 -22.49
N ALA A 55 26.12 -3.08 -22.28
CA ALA A 55 25.38 -4.14 -21.57
C ALA A 55 25.60 -5.51 -22.21
N ALA A 56 25.48 -5.57 -23.54
CA ALA A 56 25.65 -6.81 -24.27
C ALA A 56 27.10 -7.32 -24.25
N ALA A 57 28.08 -6.42 -24.28
CA ALA A 57 29.49 -6.79 -24.14
C ALA A 57 29.77 -7.35 -22.73
N THR A 58 29.25 -6.71 -21.68
CA THR A 58 29.36 -7.19 -20.30
C THR A 58 28.72 -8.57 -20.12
N ALA A 59 27.51 -8.78 -20.62
CA ALA A 59 26.81 -10.06 -20.52
C ALA A 59 27.53 -11.21 -21.27
N LEU A 60 28.30 -10.88 -22.31
CA LEU A 60 29.07 -11.83 -23.10
C LEU A 60 30.54 -11.98 -22.65
N ASP A 61 30.96 -11.27 -21.61
CA ASP A 61 32.35 -11.19 -21.15
C ASP A 61 33.32 -10.76 -22.27
N LEU A 62 32.92 -9.72 -23.02
CA LEU A 62 33.68 -9.14 -24.11
C LEU A 62 34.18 -7.74 -23.74
N GLU A 63 35.42 -7.41 -24.11
CA GLU A 63 35.95 -6.04 -23.99
C GLU A 63 35.27 -5.05 -24.96
N GLY A 64 34.52 -5.57 -25.94
CA GLY A 64 33.71 -4.79 -26.88
C GLY A 64 33.50 -5.51 -28.21
N PHE A 65 32.60 -4.98 -29.04
CA PHE A 65 32.26 -5.55 -30.35
C PHE A 65 33.26 -5.10 -31.45
N THR A 66 34.52 -5.48 -31.30
CA THR A 66 35.58 -5.21 -32.30
C THR A 66 36.09 -6.50 -32.95
N GLY A 67 36.82 -6.38 -34.07
CA GLY A 67 37.43 -7.53 -34.76
C GLY A 67 36.42 -8.61 -35.14
N ALA A 68 36.61 -9.82 -34.60
CA ALA A 68 35.76 -10.98 -34.86
C ALA A 68 34.31 -10.84 -34.35
N HIS A 69 34.06 -9.93 -33.40
CA HIS A 69 32.75 -9.73 -32.76
C HIS A 69 31.97 -8.55 -33.35
N ARG A 70 32.54 -7.79 -34.29
CA ARG A 70 31.87 -6.62 -34.89
C ARG A 70 30.54 -6.97 -35.56
N ALA A 71 30.53 -8.05 -36.35
CA ALA A 71 29.32 -8.51 -37.02
C ALA A 71 28.22 -8.97 -36.04
N LEU A 72 28.59 -9.41 -34.84
CA LEU A 72 27.63 -9.72 -33.79
C LEU A 72 27.04 -8.44 -33.19
N GLY A 73 27.87 -7.44 -32.87
CA GLY A 73 27.42 -6.15 -32.37
C GLY A 73 26.46 -5.43 -33.31
N ASP A 74 26.72 -5.48 -34.63
CA ASP A 74 25.83 -4.91 -35.66
C ASP A 74 24.50 -5.67 -35.78
N ARG A 75 24.43 -6.94 -35.37
CA ARG A 75 23.21 -7.75 -35.45
C ARG A 75 22.37 -7.75 -34.19
N LEU A 76 23.01 -7.57 -33.03
CA LEU A 76 22.29 -7.30 -31.78
C LEU A 76 21.41 -6.06 -31.93
N THR A 77 21.72 -5.18 -32.90
CA THR A 77 20.86 -4.03 -33.16
C THR A 77 19.51 -4.34 -33.81
N VAL A 78 19.27 -5.60 -34.18
CA VAL A 78 18.03 -6.06 -34.84
C VAL A 78 17.07 -6.71 -33.82
N LEU A 79 17.48 -6.81 -32.56
CA LEU A 79 16.63 -7.29 -31.48
C LEU A 79 15.44 -6.35 -31.26
N CYS A 80 14.28 -6.93 -30.92
CA CYS A 80 13.07 -6.18 -30.63
C CYS A 80 13.34 -5.12 -29.55
N GLY A 81 12.80 -3.92 -29.76
CA GLY A 81 13.02 -2.76 -28.91
C GLY A 81 13.72 -1.57 -29.56
N MET A 82 14.33 -1.76 -30.73
CA MET A 82 15.00 -0.68 -31.43
C MET A 82 14.12 -0.08 -32.53
N ALA A 83 13.82 1.20 -32.33
CA ALA A 83 13.17 2.14 -33.25
C ALA A 83 11.64 2.24 -33.24
N ALA A 84 11.18 3.27 -32.52
CA ALA A 84 10.21 4.28 -32.98
C ALA A 84 10.57 5.67 -32.42
N GLU A 85 11.28 5.72 -31.29
CA GLU A 85 11.79 6.93 -30.65
C GLU A 85 13.27 7.14 -30.99
N MET A 86 13.58 8.34 -31.46
CA MET A 86 14.93 8.82 -31.69
C MET A 86 15.29 9.79 -30.57
N ASP A 87 16.55 9.77 -30.13
CA ASP A 87 17.04 10.81 -29.22
C ASP A 87 17.11 12.19 -29.92
N ALA A 88 17.51 13.22 -29.18
CA ALA A 88 17.64 14.58 -29.74
C ALA A 88 18.68 14.70 -30.88
N ASN A 89 19.49 13.67 -31.11
CA ASN A 89 20.54 13.59 -32.13
C ASN A 89 20.20 12.58 -33.25
N ASP A 90 18.94 12.15 -33.38
CA ASP A 90 18.47 11.11 -34.33
C ASP A 90 19.12 9.72 -34.12
N SER A 91 19.58 9.42 -32.91
CA SER A 91 20.16 8.13 -32.55
C SER A 91 19.08 7.15 -32.10
N PRO A 92 19.17 5.87 -32.51
CA PRO A 92 18.19 4.86 -32.13
C PRO A 92 18.29 4.53 -30.63
N LEU A 93 17.12 4.41 -29.99
CA LEU A 93 16.96 4.01 -28.60
C LEU A 93 16.44 2.57 -28.51
N PHE A 94 16.88 1.86 -27.48
CA PHE A 94 16.41 0.52 -27.13
C PHE A 94 15.43 0.60 -25.95
N SER A 95 14.27 -0.05 -26.08
CA SER A 95 13.33 -0.30 -24.98
C SER A 95 12.72 -1.69 -25.09
N PHE A 96 12.09 -2.20 -24.02
CA PHE A 96 11.37 -3.46 -24.12
C PHE A 96 9.98 -3.22 -24.74
N ASP A 97 9.64 -3.96 -25.81
CA ASP A 97 8.31 -3.90 -26.44
C ASP A 97 7.14 -4.18 -25.45
N HIS A 98 7.43 -4.92 -24.39
CA HIS A 98 6.47 -5.25 -23.34
C HIS A 98 7.09 -5.10 -21.96
N GLU A 99 6.47 -4.28 -21.13
CA GLU A 99 6.84 -4.02 -19.73
C GLU A 99 6.98 -5.32 -18.91
N LEU A 100 6.11 -6.31 -19.17
CA LEU A 100 6.19 -7.62 -18.51
C LEU A 100 7.53 -8.34 -18.73
N PHE A 101 8.14 -8.20 -19.91
CA PHE A 101 9.44 -8.82 -20.19
C PHE A 101 10.57 -8.07 -19.47
N PHE A 102 10.54 -6.74 -19.51
CA PHE A 102 11.43 -5.90 -18.71
C PHE A 102 11.40 -6.29 -17.24
N GLU A 103 10.20 -6.36 -16.64
CA GLU A 103 10.04 -6.67 -15.22
C GLU A 103 10.54 -8.07 -14.82
N VAL A 104 10.26 -9.08 -15.64
CA VAL A 104 10.73 -10.45 -15.36
C VAL A 104 12.24 -10.56 -15.48
N LEU A 105 12.85 -9.88 -16.47
CA LEU A 105 14.31 -9.88 -16.65
C LEU A 105 15.01 -9.02 -15.58
N LEU A 106 14.40 -7.91 -15.18
CA LEU A 106 14.86 -7.09 -14.06
C LEU A 106 14.89 -7.89 -12.76
N ALA A 107 13.88 -8.73 -12.51
CA ALA A 107 13.88 -9.64 -11.37
C ALA A 107 15.10 -10.58 -11.38
N ASP A 108 15.44 -11.16 -12.53
CA ASP A 108 16.61 -12.03 -12.65
C ASP A 108 17.91 -11.23 -12.43
N HIS A 109 18.03 -10.03 -13.00
CA HIS A 109 19.18 -9.12 -12.80
C HIS A 109 19.35 -8.73 -11.32
N LEU A 110 18.29 -8.25 -10.67
CA LEU A 110 18.34 -7.86 -9.25
C LEU A 110 18.71 -9.04 -8.36
N ALA A 111 18.16 -10.23 -8.63
CA ALA A 111 18.53 -11.43 -7.89
C ALA A 111 20.01 -11.81 -8.10
N GLY A 112 20.55 -11.68 -9.31
CA GLY A 112 21.94 -11.99 -9.63
C GLY A 112 22.96 -11.03 -9.01
N ASN A 113 22.66 -9.72 -9.11
CA ASN A 113 23.66 -8.67 -8.89
C ASN A 113 23.45 -7.86 -7.61
N ALA A 114 22.21 -7.66 -7.17
CA ALA A 114 21.89 -6.82 -6.00
C ALA A 114 21.53 -7.63 -4.75
N ILE A 115 20.75 -8.70 -4.91
CA ILE A 115 20.23 -9.56 -3.84
C ILE A 115 21.04 -10.88 -3.81
N ASN A 116 22.36 -10.76 -3.73
CA ASN A 116 23.27 -11.90 -3.79
C ASN A 116 23.92 -12.18 -2.43
N GLU A 117 23.82 -13.42 -1.96
CA GLU A 117 24.38 -13.92 -0.70
C GLU A 117 25.90 -13.70 -0.56
N SER A 118 26.63 -13.68 -1.67
CA SER A 118 28.10 -13.69 -1.70
C SER A 118 28.76 -12.32 -1.55
N LEU A 119 28.05 -11.21 -1.82
CA LEU A 119 28.63 -9.85 -1.90
C LEU A 119 28.27 -8.93 -0.72
N HIS A 120 27.69 -9.50 0.34
CA HIS A 120 26.99 -8.79 1.42
C HIS A 120 25.77 -8.02 0.88
N TYR A 121 24.63 -8.10 1.58
CA TYR A 121 23.36 -7.47 1.20
C TYR A 121 23.39 -5.93 1.16
N ASP A 122 24.57 -5.33 1.30
CA ASP A 122 24.80 -3.88 1.33
C ASP A 122 24.36 -3.18 0.04
N ARG A 123 24.34 -3.89 -1.10
CA ARG A 123 23.91 -3.34 -2.39
C ARG A 123 22.39 -3.36 -2.60
N ALA A 124 21.68 -4.24 -1.92
CA ALA A 124 20.24 -4.39 -2.13
C ALA A 124 19.44 -3.14 -1.72
N PRO A 125 19.73 -2.47 -0.58
CA PRO A 125 19.11 -1.19 -0.26
C PRO A 125 19.32 -0.12 -1.32
N GLU A 126 20.53 -0.01 -1.87
CA GLU A 126 20.82 0.97 -2.90
C GLU A 126 20.08 0.67 -4.20
N ALA A 127 20.14 -0.57 -4.68
CA ALA A 127 19.46 -0.98 -5.91
C ALA A 127 17.95 -0.77 -5.80
N LEU A 128 17.33 -1.29 -4.74
CA LEU A 128 15.88 -1.18 -4.53
C LEU A 128 15.43 0.24 -4.15
N SER A 129 16.36 1.17 -3.90
CA SER A 129 16.05 2.59 -3.70
C SER A 129 15.90 3.36 -5.02
N ARG A 130 16.30 2.81 -6.17
CA ARG A 130 16.37 3.53 -7.44
C ARG A 130 14.99 3.85 -8.01
N ALA A 131 14.12 2.85 -8.10
CA ALA A 131 12.75 3.01 -8.55
C ALA A 131 11.83 1.96 -7.94
N THR A 132 10.52 2.22 -7.95
CA THR A 132 9.52 1.24 -7.50
C THR A 132 9.46 0.08 -8.50
N LEU A 133 9.45 -1.15 -8.02
CA LEU A 133 9.29 -2.35 -8.82
C LEU A 133 7.82 -2.53 -9.21
N GLY A 134 7.59 -2.97 -10.44
CA GLY A 134 6.26 -3.41 -10.88
C GLY A 134 5.88 -4.78 -10.30
N ASP A 135 4.59 -5.10 -10.39
CA ASP A 135 4.01 -6.30 -9.78
C ASP A 135 4.61 -7.60 -10.34
N ALA A 136 4.93 -7.65 -11.64
CA ALA A 136 5.49 -8.84 -12.25
C ALA A 136 6.96 -9.05 -11.86
N ALA A 137 7.71 -7.97 -11.61
CA ALA A 137 9.07 -8.06 -11.08
C ALA A 137 9.06 -8.62 -9.65
N VAL A 138 8.15 -8.12 -8.80
CA VAL A 138 7.95 -8.62 -7.42
C VAL A 138 7.50 -10.09 -7.43
N GLU A 139 6.56 -10.45 -8.30
CA GLU A 139 6.10 -11.83 -8.47
C GLU A 139 7.22 -12.74 -8.95
N ALA A 140 8.01 -12.33 -9.95
CA ALA A 140 9.11 -13.12 -10.47
C ALA A 140 10.22 -13.31 -9.44
N LEU A 141 10.61 -12.26 -8.71
CA LEU A 141 11.60 -12.33 -7.64
C LEU A 141 11.20 -13.32 -6.55
N THR A 142 9.97 -13.21 -6.05
CA THR A 142 9.47 -14.07 -4.97
C THR A 142 9.26 -15.51 -5.41
N ALA A 143 8.77 -15.75 -6.64
CA ALA A 143 8.53 -17.10 -7.14
C ALA A 143 9.82 -17.85 -7.53
N LYS A 144 10.80 -17.17 -8.15
CA LYS A 144 12.04 -17.80 -8.61
C LYS A 144 13.14 -17.82 -7.55
N TYR A 145 13.18 -16.81 -6.67
CA TYR A 145 14.26 -16.59 -5.72
C TYR A 145 13.77 -16.37 -4.28
N PRO A 146 12.89 -17.23 -3.73
CA PRO A 146 12.30 -17.02 -2.41
C PRO A 146 13.35 -16.95 -1.29
N ASP A 147 14.41 -17.74 -1.35
CA ASP A 147 15.47 -17.73 -0.34
C ASP A 147 16.27 -16.42 -0.33
N LYS A 148 16.49 -15.80 -1.50
CA LYS A 148 17.14 -14.49 -1.62
C LYS A 148 16.26 -13.38 -1.04
N VAL A 149 14.96 -13.42 -1.33
CA VAL A 149 13.99 -12.46 -0.77
C VAL A 149 13.89 -12.62 0.74
N ARG A 150 13.80 -13.86 1.27
CA ARG A 150 13.79 -14.12 2.71
C ARG A 150 15.02 -13.50 3.37
N SER A 151 16.21 -13.83 2.86
CA SER A 151 17.47 -13.39 3.44
C SER A 151 17.63 -11.86 3.38
N LEU A 152 17.18 -11.23 2.29
CA LEU A 152 17.10 -9.78 2.18
C LEU A 152 16.23 -9.21 3.31
N VAL A 153 15.00 -9.69 3.46
CA VAL A 153 14.05 -9.19 4.47
C VAL A 153 14.59 -9.39 5.89
N GLU A 154 15.22 -10.54 6.17
CA GLU A 154 15.88 -10.81 7.44
C GLU A 154 17.02 -9.83 7.72
N SER A 155 17.85 -9.53 6.70
CA SER A 155 18.99 -8.62 6.84
C SER A 155 18.58 -7.17 7.12
N VAL A 156 17.43 -6.74 6.61
CA VAL A 156 16.94 -5.36 6.74
C VAL A 156 15.93 -5.20 7.88
N SER A 157 15.51 -6.30 8.52
CA SER A 157 14.61 -6.29 9.67
C SER A 157 15.19 -5.42 10.79
N GLY A 158 14.37 -4.48 11.31
CA GLY A 158 14.75 -3.57 12.39
C GLY A 158 15.57 -2.35 11.97
N HIS A 159 15.89 -2.19 10.69
CA HIS A 159 16.55 -1.00 10.17
C HIS A 159 15.54 0.01 9.61
N SER A 160 15.81 1.30 9.80
CA SER A 160 15.04 2.39 9.21
C SER A 160 15.73 2.83 7.93
N PHE A 161 15.00 2.86 6.82
CA PHE A 161 15.54 3.31 5.54
C PHE A 161 14.92 4.66 5.15
N GLY A 162 15.74 5.54 4.59
CA GLY A 162 15.31 6.89 4.19
C GLY A 162 14.67 6.96 2.80
N SER A 163 14.76 5.90 1.99
CA SER A 163 14.22 5.86 0.62
C SER A 163 12.79 5.32 0.61
N GLU A 164 11.87 6.12 0.08
CA GLU A 164 10.47 5.73 -0.10
C GLU A 164 10.33 4.56 -1.08
N ALA A 165 11.07 4.58 -2.19
CA ALA A 165 11.06 3.49 -3.18
C ALA A 165 11.51 2.16 -2.56
N PHE A 166 12.57 2.20 -1.75
CA PHE A 166 13.03 1.03 -1.02
C PHE A 166 11.94 0.47 -0.09
N GLY A 167 11.30 1.33 0.70
CA GLY A 167 10.23 0.94 1.61
C GLY A 167 9.09 0.25 0.87
N ARG A 168 8.61 0.84 -0.23
CA ARG A 168 7.55 0.27 -1.09
C ARG A 168 7.94 -1.07 -1.70
N ASN A 169 9.16 -1.18 -2.22
CA ASN A 169 9.67 -2.42 -2.80
C ASN A 169 9.78 -3.52 -1.75
N LEU A 170 10.29 -3.18 -0.57
CA LEU A 170 10.43 -4.11 0.53
C LEU A 170 9.06 -4.61 1.01
N THR A 171 8.07 -3.73 1.19
CA THR A 171 6.73 -4.16 1.62
C THR A 171 6.02 -4.99 0.56
N ALA A 172 6.16 -4.65 -0.72
CA ALA A 172 5.65 -5.47 -1.83
C ALA A 172 6.26 -6.87 -1.85
N LEU A 173 7.60 -6.97 -1.70
CA LEU A 173 8.32 -8.24 -1.61
C LEU A 173 7.88 -9.06 -0.39
N ILE A 174 7.74 -8.44 0.78
CA ILE A 174 7.27 -9.10 2.02
C ILE A 174 5.86 -9.65 1.83
N SER A 175 4.91 -8.82 1.39
CA SER A 175 3.52 -9.21 1.21
C SER A 175 3.39 -10.34 0.20
N ARG A 176 4.12 -10.26 -0.92
CA ARG A 176 4.11 -11.31 -1.93
C ARG A 176 4.79 -12.60 -1.45
N TYR A 177 5.92 -12.50 -0.74
CA TYR A 177 6.59 -13.64 -0.14
C TYR A 177 5.66 -14.39 0.81
N ILE A 178 4.95 -13.68 1.69
CA ILE A 178 3.98 -14.28 2.61
C ILE A 178 2.85 -14.98 1.85
N ALA A 179 2.32 -14.37 0.78
CA ALA A 179 1.25 -14.94 -0.02
C ALA A 179 1.65 -16.23 -0.74
N VAL A 180 2.91 -16.35 -1.18
CA VAL A 180 3.43 -17.54 -1.89
C VAL A 180 3.88 -18.63 -0.90
N GLU A 181 4.69 -18.25 0.09
CA GLU A 181 5.33 -19.21 1.00
C GLU A 181 4.49 -19.55 2.23
N ASN A 182 3.42 -18.80 2.50
CA ASN A 182 2.60 -18.90 3.71
C ASN A 182 3.44 -18.86 5.00
N ARG A 183 4.52 -18.08 4.99
CA ARG A 183 5.50 -17.95 6.08
C ARG A 183 5.94 -16.50 6.25
N LEU A 184 6.22 -16.14 7.49
CA LEU A 184 6.84 -14.86 7.81
C LEU A 184 8.36 -14.96 7.62
N PRO A 185 8.99 -14.03 6.90
CA PRO A 185 10.43 -14.03 6.71
C PRO A 185 11.20 -13.56 7.96
N THR A 186 10.59 -12.75 8.83
CA THR A 186 11.20 -12.27 10.09
C THR A 186 10.14 -12.07 11.17
N GLY A 187 10.59 -12.06 12.43
CA GLY A 187 9.74 -11.81 13.61
C GLY A 187 9.49 -10.34 13.89
N SER A 188 10.10 -9.40 13.17
CA SER A 188 9.87 -7.97 13.39
C SER A 188 9.96 -7.10 12.15
N PHE A 189 9.10 -6.08 12.09
CA PHE A 189 9.10 -5.05 11.06
C PHE A 189 9.03 -3.67 11.70
N SER A 190 9.72 -2.70 11.12
CA SER A 190 9.77 -1.35 11.69
C SER A 190 9.71 -0.29 10.61
N ARG A 191 8.85 0.72 10.79
CA ARG A 191 8.73 1.89 9.89
C ARG A 191 8.50 1.51 8.43
N LEU A 192 7.56 0.59 8.22
CA LEU A 192 7.16 0.12 6.90
C LEU A 192 5.70 0.47 6.63
N ASP A 193 5.42 0.86 5.39
CA ASP A 193 4.08 1.23 4.92
C ASP A 193 3.57 0.15 3.96
N PHE A 194 2.60 -0.64 4.42
CA PHE A 194 2.01 -1.74 3.67
C PHE A 194 0.70 -1.29 3.03
N SER A 195 0.56 -1.44 1.71
CA SER A 195 -0.74 -1.30 1.04
C SER A 195 -1.67 -2.44 1.48
N THR A 196 -1.23 -3.68 1.31
CA THR A 196 -1.96 -4.86 1.77
C THR A 196 -1.01 -5.84 2.42
N LEU A 197 -1.38 -6.32 3.61
CA LEU A 197 -0.71 -7.42 4.28
C LEU A 197 -1.72 -8.47 4.73
N ASP A 198 -1.69 -9.64 4.11
CA ASP A 198 -2.54 -10.78 4.47
C ASP A 198 -1.75 -11.85 5.23
N LEU A 199 -2.00 -11.94 6.53
CA LEU A 199 -1.43 -12.95 7.43
C LEU A 199 -2.41 -14.10 7.69
N SER A 200 -3.58 -14.11 7.03
CA SER A 200 -4.66 -15.04 7.34
C SER A 200 -4.38 -16.49 6.93
N ALA A 201 -3.43 -16.70 6.02
CA ALA A 201 -2.99 -18.04 5.64
C ALA A 201 -1.98 -18.65 6.63
N ILE A 202 -1.38 -17.83 7.51
CA ILE A 202 -0.36 -18.27 8.46
C ILE A 202 -1.04 -18.75 9.75
N THR A 203 -0.77 -20.00 10.15
CA THR A 203 -1.43 -20.64 11.31
C THR A 203 -0.94 -20.09 12.65
N GLU A 204 0.37 -19.81 12.76
CA GLU A 204 1.04 -19.39 13.99
C GLU A 204 1.93 -18.16 13.75
N PRO A 205 1.37 -17.02 13.28
CA PRO A 205 2.20 -15.85 13.02
C PRO A 205 2.69 -15.25 14.33
N ALA A 206 4.02 -15.18 14.49
CA ALA A 206 4.68 -14.50 15.61
C ALA A 206 5.49 -13.31 15.07
N VAL A 207 4.93 -12.10 15.18
CA VAL A 207 5.50 -10.90 14.56
C VAL A 207 5.25 -9.65 15.37
N HIS A 208 6.25 -8.78 15.42
CA HIS A 208 6.19 -7.45 16.02
C HIS A 208 6.31 -6.36 14.95
N PHE A 209 5.26 -5.55 14.80
CA PHE A 209 5.29 -4.34 13.97
C PHE A 209 5.48 -3.12 14.86
N HIS A 210 6.46 -2.28 14.50
CA HIS A 210 6.79 -1.07 15.23
C HIS A 210 6.78 0.15 14.29
N GLN A 211 5.95 1.16 14.55
CA GLN A 211 5.84 2.35 13.70
C GLN A 211 5.49 2.05 12.24
N CYS A 212 4.77 0.95 11.98
CA CYS A 212 4.30 0.59 10.64
C CYS A 212 2.92 1.20 10.33
N SER A 213 2.65 1.44 9.06
CA SER A 213 1.30 1.76 8.58
C SER A 213 0.75 0.68 7.64
N PHE A 214 -0.58 0.54 7.62
CA PHE A 214 -1.29 -0.44 6.82
C PHE A 214 -2.52 0.20 6.20
N ASP A 215 -2.68 0.16 4.87
CA ASP A 215 -3.98 0.47 4.28
C ASP A 215 -4.94 -0.70 4.55
N HIS A 216 -4.46 -1.93 4.38
CA HIS A 216 -5.23 -3.14 4.66
C HIS A 216 -4.39 -4.20 5.39
N LEU A 217 -4.81 -4.57 6.59
CA LEU A 217 -4.22 -5.65 7.38
C LEU A 217 -5.27 -6.74 7.62
N LYS A 218 -5.00 -7.95 7.12
CA LYS A 218 -5.88 -9.10 7.29
C LYS A 218 -5.21 -10.18 8.12
N ILE A 219 -5.90 -10.62 9.16
CA ILE A 219 -5.38 -11.63 10.10
C ILE A 219 -6.40 -12.75 10.28
N ARG A 220 -5.90 -13.98 10.46
CA ARG A 220 -6.71 -15.09 10.95
C ARG A 220 -6.49 -15.19 12.43
N ASN A 221 -7.58 -15.13 13.17
CA ASN A 221 -7.54 -15.37 14.58
C ASN A 221 -7.22 -16.84 14.88
N SER A 222 -6.21 -17.05 15.73
CA SER A 222 -5.73 -18.35 16.19
C SER A 222 -5.16 -18.18 17.60
N SER A 223 -5.34 -19.17 18.48
CA SER A 223 -4.77 -19.15 19.84
C SER A 223 -3.24 -19.20 19.87
N GLN A 224 -2.62 -19.60 18.75
CA GLN A 224 -1.16 -19.68 18.62
C GLN A 224 -0.55 -18.43 17.96
N MET A 225 -1.39 -17.51 17.48
CA MET A 225 -0.94 -16.25 16.92
C MET A 225 -0.34 -15.36 18.02
N GLN A 226 0.72 -14.63 17.68
CA GLN A 226 1.34 -13.64 18.54
C GLN A 226 1.71 -12.40 17.71
N ILE A 227 0.72 -11.55 17.43
CA ILE A 227 0.94 -10.29 16.71
C ILE A 227 1.00 -9.15 17.72
N ARG A 228 2.13 -8.43 17.72
CA ARG A 228 2.32 -7.20 18.48
C ARG A 228 2.34 -6.00 17.54
N LEU A 229 1.49 -5.02 17.81
CA LEU A 229 1.39 -3.77 17.05
C LEU A 229 1.75 -2.61 17.96
N GLU A 230 2.85 -1.93 17.67
CA GLU A 230 3.37 -0.82 18.49
C GLU A 230 3.51 0.44 17.65
N SER A 231 2.90 1.55 18.06
CA SER A 231 2.98 2.81 17.30
C SER A 231 2.46 2.70 15.85
N CYS A 232 1.53 1.77 15.57
CA CYS A 232 1.05 1.52 14.21
C CYS A 232 -0.23 2.30 13.86
N ALA A 233 -0.41 2.55 12.57
CA ALA A 233 -1.64 3.08 11.99
C ALA A 233 -2.24 2.07 11.00
N ILE A 234 -3.51 1.72 11.17
CA ILE A 234 -4.20 0.75 10.31
C ILE A 234 -5.47 1.41 9.75
N ALA A 235 -5.59 1.53 8.44
CA ALA A 235 -6.80 2.04 7.83
C ALA A 235 -7.92 0.98 7.91
N ALA A 236 -7.71 -0.23 7.38
CA ALA A 236 -8.67 -1.33 7.50
C ALA A 236 -8.04 -2.57 8.16
N LEU A 237 -8.66 -3.04 9.25
CA LEU A 237 -8.31 -4.30 9.92
C LEU A 237 -9.39 -5.36 9.64
N GLU A 238 -9.01 -6.47 9.03
CA GLU A 238 -9.88 -7.62 8.80
C GLU A 238 -9.48 -8.80 9.69
N VAL A 239 -10.42 -9.31 10.48
CA VAL A 239 -10.22 -10.44 11.39
C VAL A 239 -11.09 -11.61 10.95
N ILE A 240 -10.49 -12.71 10.54
CA ILE A 240 -11.23 -13.95 10.23
C ILE A 240 -11.53 -14.69 11.55
N SER A 241 -12.81 -14.95 11.80
CA SER A 241 -13.41 -15.59 13.00
C SER A 241 -13.75 -14.62 14.15
N GLU A 242 -14.90 -14.85 14.79
CA GLU A 242 -15.45 -13.97 15.85
C GLU A 242 -14.71 -14.09 17.19
N ASP A 243 -14.23 -15.27 17.59
CA ASP A 243 -13.73 -15.50 18.95
C ASP A 243 -12.22 -15.25 19.10
N LEU A 244 -11.76 -14.00 19.20
CA LEU A 244 -10.32 -13.73 19.44
C LEU A 244 -9.83 -14.50 20.68
N SER A 245 -8.75 -15.27 20.53
CA SER A 245 -8.08 -15.81 21.70
C SER A 245 -7.41 -14.65 22.44
N SER A 246 -7.54 -14.61 23.75
CA SER A 246 -7.14 -13.48 24.60
C SER A 246 -5.65 -13.09 24.51
N ASP A 247 -4.81 -13.90 23.88
CA ASP A 247 -3.36 -13.65 23.77
C ASP A 247 -2.90 -13.40 22.32
N SER A 248 -3.81 -13.44 21.34
CA SER A 248 -3.45 -13.46 19.92
C SER A 248 -2.95 -12.12 19.39
N LEU A 249 -3.63 -11.03 19.76
CA LEU A 249 -3.39 -9.68 19.25
C LEU A 249 -3.10 -8.72 20.41
N ARG A 250 -1.92 -8.10 20.38
CA ARG A 250 -1.46 -7.18 21.41
C ARG A 250 -1.15 -5.81 20.82
N PHE A 251 -1.81 -4.79 21.35
CA PHE A 251 -1.60 -3.41 21.00
C PHE A 251 -0.69 -2.72 22.02
N VAL A 252 0.22 -1.87 21.55
CA VAL A 252 1.10 -1.05 22.37
C VAL A 252 1.00 0.39 21.87
N ASN A 253 0.55 1.28 22.76
CA ASN A 253 0.24 2.67 22.43
C ASN A 253 1.46 3.47 21.93
N PRO A 254 1.25 4.49 21.07
CA PRO A 254 -0.03 4.88 20.43
C PRO A 254 -0.46 3.90 19.33
N LEU A 255 -1.76 3.73 19.09
CA LEU A 255 -2.26 2.93 17.96
C LEU A 255 -3.61 3.46 17.49
N ARG A 256 -3.88 3.33 16.19
CA ARG A 256 -5.15 3.68 15.58
C ARG A 256 -5.58 2.64 14.54
N VAL A 257 -6.85 2.27 14.58
CA VAL A 257 -7.54 1.51 13.54
C VAL A 257 -8.73 2.35 13.07
N ASN A 258 -8.87 2.61 11.78
CA ASN A 258 -10.01 3.42 11.28
C ASN A 258 -11.26 2.56 11.07
N ASP A 259 -11.10 1.39 10.44
CA ASP A 259 -12.16 0.44 10.15
C ASP A 259 -11.80 -0.97 10.62
N LEU A 260 -12.78 -1.68 11.19
CA LEU A 260 -12.67 -3.07 11.62
C LEU A 260 -13.77 -3.91 10.97
N SER A 261 -13.39 -5.01 10.33
CA SER A 261 -14.33 -6.00 9.80
C SER A 261 -14.04 -7.38 10.37
N PHE A 262 -15.08 -8.05 10.88
CA PHE A 262 -15.03 -9.48 11.19
C PHE A 262 -15.54 -10.27 9.99
N LEU A 263 -14.74 -11.22 9.54
CA LEU A 263 -15.03 -12.06 8.39
C LEU A 263 -15.36 -13.49 8.81
N SER A 264 -16.30 -14.09 8.09
CA SER A 264 -16.53 -15.53 8.17
C SER A 264 -15.35 -16.30 7.59
N LYS A 265 -15.28 -17.61 7.85
CA LYS A 265 -14.29 -18.49 7.19
C LYS A 265 -14.40 -18.49 5.66
N SER A 266 -15.57 -18.13 5.13
CA SER A 266 -15.81 -18.01 3.68
C SER A 266 -15.50 -16.61 3.13
N GLY A 267 -15.01 -15.68 3.96
CA GLY A 267 -14.63 -14.32 3.56
C GLY A 267 -15.79 -13.31 3.53
N ASN A 268 -16.97 -13.67 4.01
CA ASN A 268 -18.10 -12.73 4.06
C ASN A 268 -17.99 -11.84 5.29
N ILE A 269 -18.28 -10.54 5.15
CA ILE A 269 -18.35 -9.62 6.28
C ILE A 269 -19.52 -10.01 7.18
N ILE A 270 -19.23 -10.37 8.42
CA ILE A 270 -20.23 -10.66 9.45
C ILE A 270 -20.58 -9.38 10.22
N GLU A 271 -19.55 -8.60 10.56
CA GLU A 271 -19.68 -7.38 11.34
C GLU A 271 -18.70 -6.33 10.82
N PHE A 272 -19.16 -5.08 10.76
CA PHE A 272 -18.37 -3.92 10.44
C PHE A 272 -18.48 -2.90 11.57
N VAL A 273 -17.35 -2.43 12.06
CA VAL A 273 -17.25 -1.44 13.13
C VAL A 273 -16.36 -0.31 12.66
N SER A 274 -16.86 0.91 12.77
CA SER A 274 -16.15 2.16 12.50
C SER A 274 -16.10 3.01 13.76
N GLY A 275 -15.12 3.89 13.82
CA GLY A 275 -14.89 4.76 14.96
C GLY A 275 -13.98 4.11 16.00
N TRP A 276 -12.87 4.78 16.32
CA TRP A 276 -11.80 4.19 17.15
C TRP A 276 -12.29 3.75 18.54
N SER A 277 -13.26 4.47 19.13
CA SER A 277 -13.84 4.11 20.42
C SER A 277 -14.56 2.75 20.38
N HIS A 278 -15.45 2.57 19.41
CA HIS A 278 -16.18 1.32 19.22
C HIS A 278 -15.24 0.18 18.83
N ILE A 279 -14.26 0.45 17.98
CA ILE A 279 -13.25 -0.53 17.57
C ILE A 279 -12.42 -1.00 18.78
N ALA A 280 -11.92 -0.07 19.60
CA ALA A 280 -11.13 -0.41 20.78
C ALA A 280 -11.94 -1.25 21.78
N GLN A 281 -13.19 -0.87 22.05
CA GLN A 281 -14.09 -1.64 22.91
C GLN A 281 -14.37 -3.03 22.33
N ARG A 282 -14.63 -3.13 21.02
CA ARG A 282 -14.93 -4.40 20.36
C ARG A 282 -13.74 -5.35 20.37
N LEU A 283 -12.55 -4.86 20.01
CA LEU A 283 -11.31 -5.64 20.04
C LEU A 283 -10.95 -6.11 21.44
N ASN A 284 -11.12 -5.25 22.45
CA ASN A 284 -10.90 -5.60 23.86
C ASN A 284 -11.92 -6.62 24.37
N GLY A 285 -13.20 -6.44 24.03
CA GLY A 285 -14.28 -7.37 24.38
C GLY A 285 -14.10 -8.75 23.73
N GLN A 286 -13.37 -8.82 22.62
CA GLN A 286 -12.96 -10.07 21.99
C GLN A 286 -11.68 -10.65 22.58
N GLY A 287 -10.94 -9.93 23.45
CA GLY A 287 -9.76 -10.44 24.13
C GLY A 287 -8.43 -9.88 23.62
N SER A 288 -8.43 -8.91 22.71
CA SER A 288 -7.19 -8.20 22.36
C SER A 288 -6.60 -7.48 23.57
N LYS A 289 -5.27 -7.47 23.71
CA LYS A 289 -4.59 -6.87 24.87
C LYS A 289 -4.05 -5.47 24.59
N GLY A 290 -3.86 -4.70 25.67
CA GLY A 290 -3.17 -3.40 25.63
C GLY A 290 -4.04 -2.21 25.27
N LEU A 291 -5.36 -2.42 25.15
CA LEU A 291 -6.34 -1.37 24.91
C LEU A 291 -6.92 -0.76 26.20
N ASP A 292 -6.66 -1.35 27.37
CA ASP A 292 -7.24 -0.94 28.66
C ASP A 292 -7.03 0.56 28.95
N LYS A 293 -5.82 1.06 28.72
CA LYS A 293 -5.50 2.48 28.92
C LYS A 293 -6.24 3.38 27.93
N VAL A 294 -6.40 2.93 26.68
CA VAL A 294 -7.13 3.68 25.65
C VAL A 294 -8.61 3.75 26.02
N ILE A 295 -9.19 2.61 26.41
CA ILE A 295 -10.58 2.53 26.85
C ILE A 295 -10.79 3.40 28.09
N ALA A 296 -9.94 3.28 29.10
CA ALA A 296 -10.01 4.11 30.30
C ALA A 296 -9.86 5.62 29.99
N GLN A 297 -9.04 6.00 29.01
CA GLN A 297 -8.94 7.39 28.53
C GLN A 297 -10.21 7.85 27.81
N LEU A 298 -10.78 7.00 26.96
CA LEU A 298 -12.05 7.27 26.26
C LEU A 298 -13.23 7.37 27.24
N GLU A 299 -13.21 6.58 28.32
CA GLU A 299 -14.23 6.58 29.38
C GLU A 299 -14.06 7.72 30.39
N SER A 300 -12.81 8.10 30.71
CA SER A 300 -12.50 9.19 31.65
C SER A 300 -12.55 10.58 31.03
N ALA A 301 -12.49 10.68 29.70
CA ALA A 301 -12.98 11.87 29.03
C ALA A 301 -14.49 11.95 29.31
N THR A 302 -14.91 12.92 30.12
CA THR A 302 -16.33 13.31 30.21
C THR A 302 -16.74 13.90 28.87
N VAL A 303 -16.99 13.01 27.90
CA VAL A 303 -17.50 13.34 26.59
C VAL A 303 -18.93 13.83 26.80
N SER A 304 -19.17 15.10 26.50
CA SER A 304 -20.51 15.68 26.64
C SER A 304 -21.51 14.89 25.77
N GLN A 305 -22.80 14.95 26.12
CA GLN A 305 -23.82 14.29 25.31
C GLN A 305 -23.83 14.82 23.87
N LEU A 306 -23.48 16.10 23.69
CA LEU A 306 -23.36 16.73 22.38
C LEU A 306 -22.15 16.21 21.59
N GLU A 307 -20.99 16.03 22.25
CA GLU A 307 -19.79 15.49 21.61
C GLU A 307 -20.02 14.04 21.17
N LYS A 308 -20.66 13.19 21.98
CA LYS A 308 -21.01 11.81 21.58
C LYS A 308 -21.96 11.80 20.38
N PHE A 309 -23.00 12.62 20.44
CA PHE A 309 -23.99 12.72 19.38
C PHE A 309 -23.37 13.17 18.06
N ALA A 310 -22.50 14.18 18.09
CA ALA A 310 -21.81 14.67 16.90
C ALA A 310 -20.84 13.64 16.32
N ASP A 311 -20.15 12.88 17.18
CA ASP A 311 -19.30 11.75 16.78
C ASP A 311 -20.08 10.75 15.93
N GLU A 312 -21.18 10.24 16.47
CA GLU A 312 -22.02 9.24 15.79
C GLU A 312 -22.59 9.76 14.46
N VAL A 313 -22.99 11.03 14.41
CA VAL A 313 -23.56 11.64 13.21
C VAL A 313 -22.49 11.86 12.13
N ILE A 314 -21.35 12.44 12.49
CA ILE A 314 -20.28 12.78 11.55
C ILE A 314 -19.59 11.51 11.05
N GLU A 315 -19.35 10.53 11.91
CA GLU A 315 -18.84 9.21 11.50
C GLU A 315 -19.81 8.55 10.50
N LYS A 316 -21.12 8.62 10.76
CA LYS A 316 -22.11 8.03 9.86
C LYS A 316 -22.15 8.72 8.49
N LEU A 317 -22.05 10.06 8.47
CA LEU A 317 -21.95 10.85 7.23
C LEU A 317 -20.67 10.50 6.46
N ALA A 318 -19.54 10.40 7.17
CA ALA A 318 -18.25 10.02 6.60
C ALA A 318 -18.29 8.62 5.96
N ALA A 319 -18.86 7.64 6.66
CA ALA A 319 -19.00 6.27 6.15
C ALA A 319 -19.88 6.18 4.89
N HIS A 320 -20.84 7.08 4.71
CA HIS A 320 -21.67 7.15 3.50
C HIS A 320 -21.05 8.01 2.39
N GLY A 321 -19.94 8.72 2.65
CA GLY A 321 -19.36 9.69 1.73
C GLY A 321 -20.20 10.96 1.57
N ASP A 322 -21.15 11.19 2.48
CA ASP A 322 -22.05 12.34 2.44
C ASP A 322 -21.36 13.57 3.03
N ASN A 323 -21.35 14.66 2.25
CA ASN A 323 -20.82 15.97 2.66
C ASN A 323 -21.92 17.04 2.81
N ALA A 324 -23.18 16.61 2.83
CA ALA A 324 -24.31 17.50 3.03
C ALA A 324 -25.48 16.77 3.69
N TYR A 325 -26.28 17.51 4.43
CA TYR A 325 -27.56 17.04 4.98
C TYR A 325 -28.60 18.17 4.96
N VAL A 326 -29.87 17.81 5.09
CA VAL A 326 -31.00 18.76 5.04
C VAL A 326 -31.65 18.86 6.40
N VAL A 327 -31.92 20.10 6.84
CA VAL A 327 -32.60 20.42 8.09
C VAL A 327 -33.77 21.35 7.87
N GLU A 328 -34.67 21.44 8.84
CA GLU A 328 -35.67 22.50 8.90
C GLU A 328 -35.02 23.83 9.24
N THR A 329 -35.30 24.88 8.45
CA THR A 329 -34.67 26.19 8.57
C THR A 329 -34.85 26.82 9.96
N ARG A 330 -35.97 26.53 10.64
CA ARG A 330 -36.27 27.13 11.96
C ARG A 330 -35.62 26.41 13.13
N THR A 331 -35.47 25.09 13.05
CA THR A 331 -35.01 24.27 14.18
C THR A 331 -33.60 23.76 13.99
N LEU A 332 -33.08 23.76 12.76
CA LEU A 332 -31.83 23.11 12.38
C LEU A 332 -31.79 21.61 12.70
N ILE A 333 -32.97 20.98 12.72
CA ILE A 333 -33.16 19.54 12.93
C ILE A 333 -33.66 18.92 11.60
N PRO A 334 -33.17 17.73 11.19
CA PRO A 334 -33.65 17.04 9.98
C PRO A 334 -35.17 16.79 9.95
N GLY A 335 -35.74 16.35 11.08
CA GLY A 335 -37.17 16.13 11.25
C GLY A 335 -37.69 14.81 10.64
N ASP A 336 -39.01 14.63 10.63
CA ASP A 336 -39.67 13.38 10.22
C ASP A 336 -39.50 13.02 8.74
N GLY A 337 -39.11 13.99 7.90
CA GLY A 337 -38.81 13.79 6.48
C GLY A 337 -37.37 13.37 6.19
N ALA A 338 -36.55 13.16 7.22
CA ALA A 338 -35.15 12.78 7.07
C ALA A 338 -34.97 11.40 6.43
N ASN A 339 -33.83 11.21 5.78
CA ASN A 339 -33.49 9.91 5.22
C ASN A 339 -33.39 8.85 6.33
N ARG A 340 -33.87 7.63 6.05
CA ARG A 340 -33.91 6.52 7.01
C ARG A 340 -32.56 6.15 7.62
N TRP A 341 -31.46 6.54 6.99
CA TRP A 341 -30.10 6.26 7.47
C TRP A 341 -29.59 7.30 8.49
N MET A 342 -30.21 8.48 8.59
CA MET A 342 -29.78 9.53 9.51
C MET A 342 -30.02 9.09 10.96
N ARG A 343 -28.98 9.24 11.79
CA ARG A 343 -29.06 8.91 13.22
C ARG A 343 -29.93 9.93 13.95
N HIS A 344 -30.91 9.43 14.70
CA HIS A 344 -31.78 10.22 15.58
C HIS A 344 -32.26 11.54 14.96
N PRO A 345 -32.99 11.52 13.82
CA PRO A 345 -33.28 12.72 13.02
C PRO A 345 -34.14 13.78 13.72
N ASN A 346 -34.76 13.42 14.85
CA ASN A 346 -35.58 14.30 15.67
C ASN A 346 -34.86 14.76 16.97
N ASN A 347 -33.58 14.45 17.13
CA ASN A 347 -32.82 14.82 18.31
C ASN A 347 -32.46 16.33 18.28
N PRO A 348 -32.78 17.13 19.31
CA PRO A 348 -32.45 18.56 19.35
C PRO A 348 -30.95 18.86 19.29
N LEU A 349 -30.08 17.90 19.62
CA LEU A 349 -28.62 18.05 19.51
C LEU A 349 -28.14 18.31 18.07
N TRP A 350 -28.95 17.98 17.05
CA TRP A 350 -28.69 18.38 15.66
C TRP A 350 -28.54 19.89 15.50
N ALA A 351 -29.36 20.67 16.20
CA ALA A 351 -29.34 22.12 16.12
C ALA A 351 -27.99 22.66 16.63
N ASN A 352 -27.61 22.25 17.83
CA ASN A 352 -26.36 22.67 18.47
C ASN A 352 -25.15 22.28 17.63
N MET A 353 -25.08 21.02 17.15
CA MET A 353 -23.98 20.58 16.28
C MET A 353 -23.90 21.40 15.00
N THR A 354 -25.05 21.66 14.36
CA THR A 354 -25.12 22.44 13.11
C THR A 354 -24.69 23.88 13.32
N GLU A 355 -25.09 24.51 14.42
CA GLU A 355 -24.68 25.87 14.78
C GLU A 355 -23.17 25.97 14.97
N VAL A 356 -22.56 25.02 15.70
CA VAL A 356 -21.10 25.01 15.91
C VAL A 356 -20.37 24.83 14.57
N LEU A 357 -20.80 23.87 13.73
CA LEU A 357 -20.22 23.65 12.40
C LEU A 357 -20.25 24.90 11.50
N VAL A 358 -21.37 25.62 11.51
CA VAL A 358 -21.54 26.85 10.72
C VAL A 358 -20.73 28.00 11.31
N SER A 359 -20.70 28.14 12.64
CA SER A 359 -19.96 29.21 13.33
C SER A 359 -18.45 29.13 13.13
N LEU A 360 -17.91 27.91 12.97
CA LEU A 360 -16.50 27.64 12.74
C LEU A 360 -16.14 27.55 11.25
N ASP A 361 -17.07 27.91 10.36
CA ASP A 361 -16.92 27.81 8.91
C ASP A 361 -16.50 26.40 8.43
N LEU A 362 -16.90 25.35 9.15
CA LEU A 362 -16.77 23.96 8.69
C LEU A 362 -17.94 23.55 7.78
N ALA A 363 -19.05 24.27 7.87
CA ALA A 363 -20.23 24.09 7.03
C ALA A 363 -20.80 25.42 6.56
N SER A 364 -21.52 25.39 5.45
CA SER A 364 -22.31 26.50 4.93
C SER A 364 -23.78 26.10 4.81
N THR A 365 -24.67 27.09 4.92
CA THR A 365 -26.12 26.86 4.83
C THR A 365 -26.71 27.52 3.59
N LYS A 366 -27.64 26.83 2.94
CA LYS A 366 -28.40 27.36 1.81
C LYS A 366 -29.88 26.99 1.94
N VAL A 367 -30.73 27.99 2.01
CA VAL A 367 -32.19 27.79 2.07
C VAL A 367 -32.69 27.22 0.74
N ILE A 368 -33.53 26.20 0.80
CA ILE A 368 -34.25 25.64 -0.34
C ILE A 368 -35.72 26.06 -0.25
N ASN A 369 -36.23 26.65 -1.33
CA ASN A 369 -37.65 26.88 -1.48
C ASN A 369 -38.33 25.58 -1.90
N ALA A 370 -38.88 24.84 -0.94
CA ALA A 370 -39.71 23.66 -1.16
C ALA A 370 -41.17 23.97 -0.79
N SER A 371 -42.13 23.29 -1.42
CA SER A 371 -43.53 23.35 -1.03
C SER A 371 -43.72 22.67 0.34
N GLY A 372 -43.87 23.47 1.41
CA GLY A 372 -44.00 22.95 2.79
C GLY A 372 -43.22 23.78 3.81
N SER A 373 -42.72 23.13 4.87
CA SER A 373 -41.81 23.77 5.84
C SER A 373 -40.52 24.16 5.13
N SER A 374 -40.02 25.39 5.38
CA SER A 374 -38.76 25.86 4.80
C SER A 374 -37.62 24.94 5.25
N LYS A 375 -36.83 24.45 4.27
CA LYS A 375 -35.68 23.58 4.50
C LYS A 375 -34.39 24.31 4.17
N THR A 376 -33.31 23.91 4.81
CA THR A 376 -31.96 24.41 4.59
C THR A 376 -31.03 23.22 4.34
N VAL A 377 -30.23 23.28 3.28
CA VAL A 377 -29.10 22.35 3.10
C VAL A 377 -27.94 22.89 3.91
N VAL A 378 -27.33 22.00 4.68
CA VAL A 378 -26.03 22.21 5.32
C VAL A 378 -25.01 21.44 4.49
N THR A 379 -24.00 22.13 3.95
CA THR A 379 -22.94 21.55 3.12
C THR A 379 -21.61 21.77 3.80
N PHE A 380 -20.88 20.69 4.06
CA PHE A 380 -19.54 20.76 4.62
C PHE A 380 -18.56 21.37 3.64
N ARG A 381 -17.68 22.24 4.15
CA ARG A 381 -16.59 22.86 3.37
C ARG A 381 -15.34 21.98 3.33
N VAL A 382 -15.24 21.05 4.27
CA VAL A 382 -14.22 20.00 4.32
C VAL A 382 -14.93 18.64 4.33
N PRO A 383 -14.30 17.57 3.83
CA PRO A 383 -14.92 16.24 3.84
C PRO A 383 -15.37 15.83 5.25
N SER A 384 -16.53 15.19 5.37
CA SER A 384 -17.07 14.67 6.64
C SER A 384 -16.08 13.73 7.34
N SER A 385 -15.33 12.93 6.59
CA SER A 385 -14.24 12.08 7.09
C SER A 385 -13.09 12.88 7.73
N ALA A 386 -12.78 14.07 7.22
CA ALA A 386 -11.77 14.95 7.81
C ALA A 386 -12.28 15.59 9.12
N ILE A 387 -13.57 15.92 9.20
CA ILE A 387 -14.19 16.40 10.45
C ILE A 387 -14.22 15.29 11.50
N ALA A 388 -14.51 14.05 11.10
CA ALA A 388 -14.46 12.87 11.97
C ALA A 388 -13.06 12.63 12.56
N ASP A 389 -12.00 13.08 11.88
CA ASP A 389 -10.63 12.92 12.35
C ASP A 389 -10.26 13.90 13.47
N ARG A 390 -10.41 13.46 14.72
CA ARG A 390 -10.08 14.23 15.94
C ARG A 390 -8.61 14.63 16.07
N ASN A 391 -7.69 13.97 15.35
CA ASN A 391 -6.25 14.24 15.39
C ASN A 391 -5.76 15.12 14.23
N THR A 392 -6.68 15.79 13.54
CA THR A 392 -6.36 16.65 12.42
C THR A 392 -5.46 17.84 12.78
N SER A 393 -4.64 18.24 11.82
CA SER A 393 -3.85 19.46 11.87
C SER A 393 -4.69 20.73 11.67
N ILE A 394 -5.94 20.59 11.19
CA ILE A 394 -6.86 21.69 10.92
C ILE A 394 -7.43 22.26 12.22
N GLU A 395 -7.08 23.51 12.53
CA GLU A 395 -7.47 24.18 13.78
C GLU A 395 -8.99 24.26 13.96
N ALA A 396 -9.75 24.60 12.91
CA ALA A 396 -11.21 24.72 13.00
C ALA A 396 -11.88 23.41 13.47
N ILE A 397 -11.38 22.25 13.04
CA ILE A 397 -11.91 20.93 13.45
C ILE A 397 -11.51 20.62 14.90
N ARG A 398 -10.29 20.98 15.34
CA ARG A 398 -9.91 20.85 16.75
C ARG A 398 -10.78 21.71 17.66
N VAL A 399 -11.04 22.96 17.27
CA VAL A 399 -11.91 23.87 18.01
C VAL A 399 -13.35 23.36 18.04
N PHE A 400 -13.83 22.80 16.93
CA PHE A 400 -15.15 22.15 16.86
C PHE A 400 -15.30 21.08 17.95
N TRP A 401 -14.40 20.10 17.98
CA TRP A 401 -14.47 19.03 18.99
C TRP A 401 -14.27 19.55 20.42
N ALA A 402 -13.44 20.57 20.62
CA ALA A 402 -13.26 21.20 21.92
C ALA A 402 -14.53 21.93 22.42
N GLN A 403 -15.24 22.64 21.54
CA GLN A 403 -16.49 23.33 21.89
C GLN A 403 -17.60 22.35 22.24
N LEU A 404 -17.74 21.27 21.46
CA LEU A 404 -18.74 20.24 21.79
C LEU A 404 -18.44 19.60 23.14
N ARG A 405 -17.16 19.33 23.45
CA ARG A 405 -16.74 18.76 24.74
C ARG A 405 -17.06 19.67 25.94
N ALA A 406 -16.97 20.97 25.74
CA ALA A 406 -17.22 21.97 26.79
C ALA A 406 -18.72 22.26 27.03
N SER A 407 -19.61 21.70 26.20
CA SER A 407 -21.07 21.95 26.20
C SER A 407 -21.86 21.13 27.20
#